data_AF-A0A949L0Q1-F1
#
_entry.id   AF-A0A949L0Q1-F1
#
_cell.length_a   1.000
_cell.length_b   1.000
_cell.length_c   1.000
_cell.angle_alpha   90.00
_cell.angle_beta   90.00
_cell.angle_gamma   90.00
#
_symmetry.space_group_name_H-M   'P 1'
#
loop_
_entity.id
_entity.type
_entity.pdbx_description
1 polymer ?
#
loop_
_entity_poly.entity_id
_entity_poly.type
_entity_poly.pdbx_seq_one_letter_code
_entity_poly.pdbx_strand_id
1 'polypeptide(L)'
;MYYTRFDTRFCEIILVGDEEGLSHLHLNTGEGKRFFEISDEWIKNDDYFSDTRVQIEEYFSGTRKNFNVRINPNGTDFQKKVWSQLCNIPYGMVRTYKDIAEAIGNANASRAVGMANSKNPIPLIIPCHRVIGANGNLTGFAHGLAIKEKIINHEKLIILFDFLLSYYGEQDWWPAETHYEMMVGAVLTQNTTWTNVVKALNNFNGGLSPNVIKEISTTELAEIIRPSGYFNQKAIKLKALNKWYERYNFNIEKVRSIDGDIMRQELLTVHGVGRETADSIMTYAVGKPYFIIDTYTRRLFQRVGFDVPARYDDFRKMIEEALPKDLYLYNELHALIVKHATVHCLKKPKCEGCPLATLKDQLGDGPTVMFCLKRMII
;
A
#
# COMPACT_ATOMS: atom_id res chain seq x y z
N MET A 1 -2.71 21.56 -31.52
CA MET A 1 -2.77 20.72 -30.29
C MET A 1 -2.22 19.35 -30.60
N TYR A 2 -1.38 18.84 -29.71
CA TYR A 2 -0.91 17.45 -29.69
C TYR A 2 -1.64 16.66 -28.61
N TYR A 3 -1.76 15.36 -28.81
CA TYR A 3 -2.23 14.45 -27.76
C TYR A 3 -1.46 13.12 -27.72
N THR A 4 -1.50 12.45 -26.58
CA THR A 4 -1.10 11.04 -26.42
C THR A 4 -2.08 10.32 -25.51
N ARG A 5 -2.06 8.98 -25.55
CA ARG A 5 -2.74 8.10 -24.60
C ARG A 5 -1.84 6.94 -24.21
N PHE A 6 -1.85 6.55 -22.93
CA PHE A 6 -1.07 5.41 -22.45
C PHE A 6 -1.68 4.83 -21.18
N ASP A 7 -1.47 3.54 -20.97
CA ASP A 7 -1.94 2.85 -19.78
C ASP A 7 -1.01 3.08 -18.58
N THR A 8 -1.63 3.20 -17.42
CA THR A 8 -0.95 3.14 -16.12
C THR A 8 -1.53 2.00 -15.29
N ARG A 9 -0.93 1.71 -14.13
CA ARG A 9 -1.47 0.73 -13.18
C ARG A 9 -2.87 1.05 -12.64
N PHE A 10 -3.36 2.28 -12.83
CA PHE A 10 -4.67 2.71 -12.33
C PHE A 10 -5.72 2.87 -13.42
N CYS A 11 -5.35 3.47 -14.55
CA CYS A 11 -6.23 3.74 -15.68
C CYS A 11 -5.42 4.14 -16.91
N GLU A 12 -6.08 4.18 -18.07
CA GLU A 12 -5.55 4.89 -19.24
C GLU A 12 -5.52 6.39 -18.93
N ILE A 13 -4.45 7.06 -19.34
CA ILE A 13 -4.30 8.51 -19.25
C ILE A 13 -4.23 9.09 -20.65
N ILE A 14 -4.95 10.19 -20.86
CA ILE A 14 -4.90 10.98 -22.09
C ILE A 14 -4.31 12.35 -21.76
N LEU A 15 -3.27 12.76 -22.47
CA LEU A 15 -2.63 14.07 -22.32
C LEU A 15 -2.88 14.90 -23.57
N VAL A 16 -3.14 16.20 -23.40
CA VAL A 16 -3.36 17.14 -24.49
C VAL A 16 -2.70 18.47 -24.18
N GLY A 17 -2.04 19.07 -25.17
CA GLY A 17 -1.26 20.29 -25.00
C GLY A 17 -0.75 20.87 -26.31
N ASP A 18 -0.05 21.98 -26.20
CA ASP A 18 0.65 22.69 -27.27
C ASP A 18 1.91 23.34 -26.69
N GLU A 19 2.54 24.24 -27.46
CA GLU A 19 3.78 24.92 -27.10
C GLU A 19 3.67 25.75 -25.79
N GLU A 20 2.45 26.13 -25.38
CA GLU A 20 2.22 26.84 -24.12
C GLU A 20 2.19 25.90 -22.91
N GLY A 21 2.00 24.60 -23.13
CA GLY A 21 2.10 23.55 -22.13
C GLY A 21 0.96 22.53 -22.18
N LEU A 22 0.94 21.65 -21.18
CA LEU A 22 -0.13 20.69 -20.97
C LEU A 22 -1.43 21.44 -20.62
N SER A 23 -2.47 21.29 -21.42
CA SER A 23 -3.77 21.93 -21.18
C SER A 23 -4.77 20.97 -20.54
N HIS A 24 -4.67 19.67 -20.83
CA HIS A 24 -5.56 18.65 -20.28
C HIS A 24 -4.82 17.37 -19.88
N LEU A 25 -5.24 16.79 -18.77
CA LEU A 25 -4.95 15.41 -18.37
C LEU A 25 -6.30 14.74 -18.08
N HIS A 26 -6.61 13.65 -18.75
CA HIS A 26 -7.80 12.88 -18.47
C HIS A 26 -7.43 11.53 -17.89
N LEU A 27 -8.10 11.16 -16.79
CA LEU A 27 -8.06 9.82 -16.22
C LEU A 27 -9.24 9.03 -16.80
N ASN A 28 -8.98 8.16 -17.76
CA ASN A 28 -10.02 7.35 -18.40
C ASN A 28 -10.30 6.11 -17.54
N THR A 29 -11.15 6.29 -16.53
CA THR A 29 -11.44 5.28 -15.50
C THR A 29 -12.67 4.43 -15.81
N GLY A 30 -13.46 4.80 -16.82
CA GLY A 30 -14.83 4.30 -17.00
C GLY A 30 -15.81 4.74 -15.90
N GLU A 31 -15.37 5.59 -14.97
CA GLU A 31 -16.15 6.10 -13.85
C GLU A 31 -16.31 7.63 -13.93
N GLY A 32 -17.34 8.15 -13.26
CA GLY A 32 -17.55 9.58 -13.13
C GLY A 32 -18.42 10.18 -14.23
N LYS A 33 -18.32 11.51 -14.39
CA LYS A 33 -19.20 12.30 -15.28
C LYS A 33 -18.48 12.92 -16.46
N ARG A 34 -17.16 12.76 -16.56
CA ARG A 34 -16.37 13.29 -17.66
C ARG A 34 -16.28 12.27 -18.77
N PHE A 35 -16.86 12.63 -19.90
CA PHE A 35 -16.48 12.09 -21.19
C PHE A 35 -15.33 12.96 -21.75
N PHE A 36 -14.33 12.32 -22.37
CA PHE A 36 -13.24 13.03 -23.02
C PHE A 36 -13.21 12.63 -24.48
N GLU A 37 -13.43 13.60 -25.36
CA GLU A 37 -13.43 13.41 -26.80
C GLU A 37 -12.14 13.97 -27.36
N ILE A 38 -11.47 13.17 -28.18
CA ILE A 38 -10.28 13.59 -28.91
C ILE A 38 -10.79 14.21 -30.21
N SER A 39 -10.47 15.49 -30.43
CA SER A 39 -10.82 16.16 -31.68
C SER A 39 -10.07 15.55 -32.87
N ASP A 40 -10.75 15.41 -34.00
CA ASP A 40 -10.16 14.96 -35.27
C ASP A 40 -9.05 15.90 -35.78
N GLU A 41 -9.01 17.14 -35.30
CA GLU A 41 -7.98 18.14 -35.64
C GLU A 41 -6.69 17.97 -34.81
N TRP A 42 -6.71 17.17 -33.74
CA TRP A 42 -5.55 16.99 -32.88
C TRP A 42 -4.59 15.95 -33.46
N ILE A 43 -3.30 16.23 -33.35
CA ILE A 43 -2.25 15.36 -33.89
C ILE A 43 -1.73 14.46 -32.76
N LYS A 44 -1.78 13.14 -32.96
CA LYS A 44 -1.16 12.21 -32.01
C LYS A 44 0.36 12.39 -32.04
N ASN A 45 0.98 12.63 -30.89
CA ASN A 45 2.43 12.78 -30.76
C ASN A 45 2.88 12.26 -29.39
N ASP A 46 3.36 11.01 -29.35
CA ASP A 46 3.77 10.35 -28.11
C ASP A 46 5.08 10.94 -27.55
N ASP A 47 6.00 11.34 -28.44
CA ASP A 47 7.31 11.90 -28.05
C ASP A 47 7.17 13.26 -27.37
N TYR A 48 6.19 14.07 -27.79
CA TYR A 48 5.91 15.39 -27.21
C TYR A 48 5.63 15.33 -25.71
N PHE A 49 5.00 14.26 -25.23
CA PHE A 49 4.63 14.08 -23.82
C PHE A 49 5.51 13.07 -23.08
N SER A 50 6.64 12.66 -23.66
CA SER A 50 7.55 11.65 -23.10
C SER A 50 7.96 11.97 -21.66
N ASP A 51 8.39 13.20 -21.38
CA ASP A 51 8.75 13.65 -20.02
C ASP A 51 7.55 13.60 -19.06
N THR A 52 6.39 14.14 -19.45
CA THR A 52 5.19 14.12 -18.59
C THR A 52 4.75 12.69 -18.30
N ARG A 53 4.83 11.78 -19.28
CA ARG A 53 4.56 10.36 -19.10
C ARG A 53 5.52 9.73 -18.09
N VAL A 54 6.83 9.94 -18.23
CA VAL A 54 7.84 9.43 -17.29
C VAL A 54 7.53 9.92 -15.87
N GLN A 55 7.23 11.20 -15.69
CA GLN A 55 6.90 11.73 -14.37
C GLN A 55 5.64 11.10 -13.77
N ILE A 56 4.62 10.80 -14.57
CA ILE A 56 3.40 10.12 -14.10
C ILE A 56 3.69 8.66 -13.72
N GLU A 57 4.52 7.97 -14.50
CA GLU A 57 4.96 6.60 -14.19
C GLU A 57 5.80 6.56 -12.90
N GLU A 58 6.73 7.50 -12.72
CA GLU A 58 7.50 7.70 -11.47
C GLU A 58 6.61 8.06 -10.28
N TYR A 59 5.54 8.83 -10.52
CA TYR A 59 4.60 9.18 -9.47
C TYR A 59 3.87 7.95 -8.97
N PHE A 60 3.34 7.11 -9.87
CA PHE A 60 2.60 5.90 -9.51
C PHE A 60 3.50 4.73 -9.10
N SER A 61 4.80 4.76 -9.39
CA SER A 61 5.79 3.87 -8.78
C SER A 61 6.19 4.31 -7.37
N GLY A 62 5.89 5.56 -7.01
CA GLY A 62 6.24 6.14 -5.72
C GLY A 62 7.62 6.80 -5.68
N THR A 63 8.40 6.82 -6.76
CA THR A 63 9.72 7.48 -6.79
C THR A 63 9.64 9.00 -6.95
N ARG A 64 8.52 9.53 -7.46
CA ARG A 64 8.26 10.98 -7.58
C ARG A 64 7.10 11.43 -6.70
N LYS A 65 7.29 12.56 -6.01
CA LYS A 65 6.25 13.20 -5.18
C LYS A 65 5.69 14.49 -5.76
N ASN A 66 6.46 15.16 -6.62
CA ASN A 66 6.12 16.45 -7.23
C ASN A 66 6.35 16.41 -8.75
N PHE A 67 5.43 17.03 -9.49
CA PHE A 67 5.53 17.19 -10.94
C PHE A 67 6.29 18.47 -11.29
N ASN A 68 7.13 18.38 -12.31
CA ASN A 68 7.77 19.50 -12.98
C ASN A 68 7.31 19.52 -14.44
N VAL A 69 6.03 19.86 -14.65
CA VAL A 69 5.39 19.88 -15.97
C VAL A 69 4.89 21.29 -16.24
N ARG A 70 5.23 21.85 -17.42
CA ARG A 70 4.66 23.13 -17.86
C ARG A 70 3.18 22.92 -18.16
N ILE A 71 2.32 23.54 -17.35
CA ILE A 71 0.86 23.47 -17.48
C ILE A 71 0.29 24.80 -18.00
N ASN A 72 -0.75 24.71 -18.82
CA ASN A 72 -1.52 25.85 -19.32
C ASN A 72 -3.04 25.60 -19.20
N PRO A 73 -3.59 25.55 -17.97
CA PRO A 73 -5.00 25.28 -17.76
C PRO A 73 -5.87 26.51 -18.07
N ASN A 74 -6.88 26.34 -18.92
CA ASN A 74 -7.88 27.38 -19.21
C ASN A 74 -8.99 27.39 -18.17
N GLY A 75 -9.33 28.58 -17.65
CA GLY A 75 -10.36 28.77 -16.63
C GLY A 75 -10.49 30.22 -16.18
N THR A 76 -11.51 30.51 -15.37
CA THR A 76 -11.73 31.83 -14.77
C THR A 76 -10.65 32.16 -13.74
N ASP A 77 -10.47 33.43 -13.40
CA ASP A 77 -9.50 33.85 -12.38
C ASP A 77 -9.74 33.15 -11.03
N PHE A 78 -11.01 32.97 -10.66
CA PHE A 78 -11.37 32.21 -9.46
C PHE A 78 -10.92 30.74 -9.55
N GLN A 79 -11.15 30.07 -10.70
CA GLN A 79 -10.71 28.69 -10.91
C GLN A 79 -9.19 28.56 -10.83
N LYS A 80 -8.46 29.44 -11.54
CA LYS A 80 -7.00 29.47 -11.51
C LYS A 80 -6.45 29.71 -10.09
N LYS A 81 -7.08 30.61 -9.32
CA LYS A 81 -6.74 30.84 -7.91
C LYS A 81 -6.93 29.59 -7.06
N VAL A 82 -8.06 28.88 -7.23
CA VAL A 82 -8.30 27.61 -6.53
C VAL A 82 -7.26 26.57 -6.92
N TRP A 83 -7.04 26.33 -8.22
CA TRP A 83 -6.09 25.33 -8.72
C TRP A 83 -4.66 25.58 -8.22
N SER A 84 -4.22 26.84 -8.19
CA SER A 84 -2.94 27.21 -7.59
C SER A 84 -2.85 26.82 -6.11
N GLN A 85 -3.91 27.03 -5.32
CA GLN A 85 -3.94 26.59 -3.93
C GLN A 85 -3.96 25.06 -3.77
N LEU A 86 -4.54 24.32 -4.71
CA LEU A 86 -4.49 22.85 -4.67
C LEU A 86 -3.06 22.33 -4.77
N CYS A 87 -2.21 22.97 -5.59
CA CYS A 87 -0.80 22.59 -5.73
C CYS A 87 0.01 22.77 -4.43
N ASN A 88 -0.49 23.53 -3.46
CA ASN A 88 0.13 23.69 -2.15
C ASN A 88 -0.20 22.55 -1.17
N ILE A 89 -1.13 21.64 -1.52
CA ILE A 89 -1.44 20.48 -0.69
C ILE A 89 -0.33 19.43 -0.87
N PRO A 90 0.43 19.07 0.18
CA PRO A 90 1.54 18.12 0.05
C PRO A 90 1.10 16.72 -0.40
N TYR A 91 2.01 15.95 -1.00
CA TYR A 91 1.82 14.53 -1.30
C TYR A 91 1.41 13.76 -0.02
N GLY A 92 0.46 12.83 -0.16
CA GLY A 92 -0.09 12.02 0.94
C GLY A 92 -1.09 12.77 1.82
N MET A 93 -1.12 14.10 1.75
CA MET A 93 -2.01 14.91 2.57
C MET A 93 -3.34 15.19 1.88
N VAL A 94 -4.33 15.48 2.72
CA VAL A 94 -5.65 15.92 2.29
C VAL A 94 -6.00 17.25 2.94
N ARG A 95 -6.93 17.97 2.32
CA ARG A 95 -7.55 19.20 2.85
C ARG A 95 -9.05 19.14 2.61
N THR A 96 -9.83 19.83 3.42
CA THR A 96 -11.26 19.97 3.16
C THR A 96 -11.53 21.07 2.14
N TYR A 97 -12.70 21.05 1.49
CA TYR A 97 -13.13 22.18 0.65
C TYR A 97 -13.14 23.51 1.41
N LYS A 98 -13.39 23.46 2.73
CA LYS A 98 -13.39 24.64 3.61
C LYS A 98 -11.97 25.17 3.80
N ASP A 99 -10.99 24.30 4.04
CA ASP A 99 -9.58 24.71 4.20
C ASP A 99 -9.08 25.47 2.96
N ILE A 100 -9.45 24.99 1.76
CA ILE A 100 -9.10 25.67 0.49
C ILE A 100 -9.85 27.01 0.35
N ALA A 101 -11.13 27.05 0.75
CA ALA A 101 -11.92 28.28 0.73
C ALA A 101 -11.33 29.36 1.65
N GLU A 102 -10.88 28.97 2.84
CA GLU A 102 -10.16 29.85 3.79
C GLU A 102 -8.83 30.31 3.21
N ALA A 103 -8.03 29.39 2.63
CA ALA A 103 -6.73 29.72 2.03
C ALA A 103 -6.83 30.71 0.85
N ILE A 104 -7.94 30.72 0.09
CA ILE A 104 -8.18 31.71 -0.98
C ILE A 104 -8.82 33.02 -0.46
N GLY A 105 -9.04 33.16 0.85
CA GLY A 105 -9.59 34.36 1.49
C GLY A 105 -11.11 34.46 1.47
N ASN A 106 -11.84 33.36 1.26
CA ASN A 106 -13.30 33.35 1.32
C ASN A 106 -13.83 32.04 1.91
N ALA A 107 -13.95 31.99 3.24
CA ALA A 107 -14.41 30.81 3.98
C ALA A 107 -15.80 30.27 3.53
N ASN A 108 -16.66 31.14 2.99
CA ASN A 108 -17.99 30.78 2.50
C ASN A 108 -17.98 30.19 1.07
N ALA A 109 -16.83 30.15 0.40
CA ALA A 109 -16.70 29.70 -0.98
C ALA A 109 -16.59 28.18 -1.16
N SER A 110 -16.79 27.36 -0.13
CA SER A 110 -16.61 25.89 -0.20
C SER A 110 -17.32 25.23 -1.40
N ARG A 111 -18.56 25.64 -1.70
CA ARG A 111 -19.30 25.13 -2.88
C ARG A 111 -18.67 25.58 -4.20
N ALA A 112 -18.21 26.83 -4.27
CA ALA A 112 -17.54 27.37 -5.45
C ALA A 112 -16.18 26.69 -5.69
N VAL A 113 -15.42 26.42 -4.62
CA VAL A 113 -14.20 25.59 -4.67
C VAL A 113 -14.52 24.20 -5.22
N GLY A 114 -15.58 23.55 -4.73
CA GLY A 114 -16.04 22.26 -5.27
C GLY A 114 -16.31 22.29 -6.77
N MET A 115 -16.98 23.33 -7.25
CA MET A 115 -17.21 23.54 -8.69
C MET A 115 -15.89 23.76 -9.46
N ALA A 116 -14.98 24.58 -8.94
CA ALA A 116 -13.66 24.79 -9.54
C ALA A 116 -12.83 23.49 -9.61
N ASN A 117 -12.84 22.66 -8.56
CA ASN A 117 -12.19 21.35 -8.54
C ASN A 117 -12.76 20.42 -9.62
N SER A 118 -14.09 20.40 -9.82
CA SER A 118 -14.73 19.60 -10.88
C SER A 118 -14.32 20.02 -12.30
N LYS A 119 -13.92 21.28 -12.44
CA LYS A 119 -13.49 21.90 -13.70
C LYS A 119 -11.98 21.87 -13.91
N ASN A 120 -11.20 21.38 -12.95
CA ASN A 120 -9.77 21.17 -13.10
C ASN A 120 -9.48 20.35 -14.39
N PRO A 121 -8.81 20.94 -15.39
CA PRO A 121 -8.54 20.25 -16.65
C PRO A 121 -7.33 19.30 -16.55
N ILE A 122 -6.50 19.42 -15.51
CA ILE A 122 -5.27 18.66 -15.32
C ILE A 122 -5.25 18.02 -13.91
N PRO A 123 -6.20 17.11 -13.58
CA PRO A 123 -6.15 16.29 -12.37
C PRO A 123 -4.81 15.57 -12.22
N LEU A 124 -4.54 15.01 -11.05
CA LEU A 124 -3.26 14.41 -10.65
C LEU A 124 -2.14 15.46 -10.49
N ILE A 125 -1.81 16.20 -11.55
CA ILE A 125 -0.77 17.25 -11.52
C ILE A 125 -1.26 18.46 -10.72
N ILE A 126 -2.48 18.94 -11.00
CA ILE A 126 -3.21 19.83 -10.10
C ILE A 126 -4.03 18.91 -9.17
N PRO A 127 -3.65 18.73 -7.90
CA PRO A 127 -4.04 17.56 -7.10
C PRO A 127 -5.42 17.72 -6.45
N CYS A 128 -6.47 17.90 -7.26
CA CYS A 128 -7.84 18.06 -6.74
C CYS A 128 -8.40 16.79 -6.08
N HIS A 129 -7.78 15.63 -6.29
CA HIS A 129 -8.09 14.40 -5.55
C HIS A 129 -7.76 14.50 -4.06
N ARG A 130 -6.84 15.39 -3.64
CA ARG A 130 -6.50 15.60 -2.23
C ARG A 130 -7.55 16.39 -1.44
N VAL A 131 -8.61 16.89 -2.09
CA VAL A 131 -9.66 17.67 -1.41
C VAL A 131 -10.84 16.80 -1.03
N ILE A 132 -11.25 16.80 0.24
CA ILE A 132 -12.28 15.91 0.80
C ILE A 132 -13.40 16.68 1.51
N GLY A 133 -14.43 15.96 1.95
CA GLY A 133 -15.53 16.55 2.74
C GLY A 133 -15.08 16.97 4.14
N ALA A 134 -15.78 17.93 4.74
CA ALA A 134 -15.48 18.42 6.10
C ALA A 134 -15.63 17.34 7.19
N ASN A 135 -16.37 16.27 6.91
CA ASN A 135 -16.53 15.12 7.80
C ASN A 135 -15.41 14.07 7.65
N GLY A 136 -14.41 14.31 6.81
CA GLY A 136 -13.33 13.35 6.53
C GLY A 136 -13.62 12.38 5.39
N ASN A 137 -14.85 12.31 4.87
CA ASN A 137 -15.21 11.36 3.84
C ASN A 137 -14.72 11.81 2.46
N LEU A 138 -14.36 10.83 1.62
CA LEU A 138 -14.14 11.06 0.21
C LEU A 138 -15.43 11.48 -0.47
N THR A 139 -15.42 12.68 -1.06
CA THR A 139 -16.54 13.24 -1.80
C THR A 139 -16.03 13.97 -3.03
N GLY A 140 -16.78 13.92 -4.13
CA GLY A 140 -16.51 14.67 -5.35
C GLY A 140 -15.17 14.34 -6.04
N PHE A 141 -15.24 13.75 -7.22
CA PHE A 141 -14.11 13.70 -8.15
C PHE A 141 -14.68 13.53 -9.56
N ALA A 142 -14.24 14.35 -10.50
CA ALA A 142 -14.82 14.34 -11.85
C ALA A 142 -14.65 12.98 -12.57
N HIS A 143 -13.61 12.22 -12.18
CA HIS A 143 -13.21 10.94 -12.77
C HIS A 143 -13.59 9.71 -11.91
N GLY A 144 -14.43 9.88 -10.88
CA GLY A 144 -14.90 8.76 -10.03
C GLY A 144 -14.27 8.68 -8.65
N LEU A 145 -14.99 8.12 -7.67
CA LEU A 145 -14.47 8.04 -6.29
C LEU A 145 -13.47 6.91 -6.10
N ALA A 146 -13.56 5.80 -6.86
CA ALA A 146 -12.67 4.67 -6.67
C ALA A 146 -11.22 5.04 -7.05
N ILE A 147 -11.03 5.71 -8.19
CA ILE A 147 -9.70 6.20 -8.58
C ILE A 147 -9.13 7.22 -7.58
N LYS A 148 -9.98 8.08 -7.02
CA LYS A 148 -9.57 9.08 -6.02
C LYS A 148 -9.06 8.40 -4.76
N GLU A 149 -9.77 7.39 -4.28
CA GLU A 149 -9.35 6.58 -3.14
C GLU A 149 -8.02 5.86 -3.42
N LYS A 150 -7.87 5.24 -4.60
CA LYS A 150 -6.63 4.56 -5.01
C LYS A 150 -5.41 5.50 -5.00
N ILE A 151 -5.54 6.69 -5.58
CA ILE A 151 -4.45 7.68 -5.60
C ILE A 151 -4.13 8.17 -4.19
N ILE A 152 -5.13 8.49 -3.36
CA ILE A 152 -4.89 8.94 -1.98
C ILE A 152 -4.19 7.84 -1.16
N ASN A 153 -4.68 6.60 -1.26
CA ASN A 153 -4.09 5.47 -0.53
C ASN A 153 -2.66 5.18 -1.01
N HIS A 154 -2.41 5.29 -2.31
CA HIS A 154 -1.05 5.20 -2.85
C HIS A 154 -0.13 6.22 -2.20
N GLU A 155 -0.51 7.50 -2.21
CA GLU A 155 0.33 8.54 -1.65
C GLU A 155 0.57 8.37 -0.14
N LYS A 156 -0.48 8.02 0.61
CA LYS A 156 -0.39 7.78 2.05
C LYS A 156 0.54 6.61 2.37
N LEU A 157 0.44 5.51 1.62
CA LEU A 157 1.24 4.32 1.86
C LEU A 157 2.70 4.51 1.49
N ILE A 158 3.01 5.21 0.39
CA ILE A 158 4.41 5.46 0.07
C ILE A 158 5.04 6.38 1.12
N ILE A 159 4.35 7.44 1.59
CA ILE A 159 4.93 8.23 2.69
C ILE A 159 5.07 7.40 3.97
N LEU A 160 4.10 6.55 4.30
CA LEU A 160 4.23 5.67 5.48
C LEU A 160 5.46 4.77 5.35
N PHE A 161 5.68 4.19 4.17
CA PHE A 161 6.86 3.40 3.86
C PHE A 161 8.15 4.23 4.00
N ASP A 162 8.28 5.33 3.26
CA ASP A 162 9.46 6.21 3.25
C ASP A 162 9.81 6.67 4.67
N PHE A 163 8.80 7.04 5.45
CA PHE A 163 8.98 7.55 6.80
C PHE A 163 9.40 6.47 7.79
N LEU A 164 8.79 5.28 7.73
CA LEU A 164 9.20 4.16 8.57
C LEU A 164 10.60 3.67 8.19
N LEU A 165 10.89 3.57 6.89
CA LEU A 165 12.20 3.17 6.37
C LEU A 165 13.27 4.16 6.81
N SER A 166 13.02 5.47 6.67
CA SER A 166 13.96 6.50 7.12
C SER A 166 14.22 6.47 8.63
N TYR A 167 13.25 6.03 9.44
CA TYR A 167 13.40 5.99 10.90
C TYR A 167 14.04 4.69 11.41
N TYR A 168 13.63 3.54 10.88
CA TYR A 168 14.10 2.23 11.36
C TYR A 168 15.23 1.63 10.54
N GLY A 169 15.50 2.15 9.35
CA GLY A 169 16.37 1.52 8.35
C GLY A 169 15.73 0.28 7.72
N GLU A 170 16.48 -0.38 6.83
CA GLU A 170 16.12 -1.71 6.33
C GLU A 170 16.07 -2.70 7.50
N GLN A 171 15.08 -3.59 7.50
CA GLN A 171 14.87 -4.52 8.61
C GLN A 171 15.55 -5.88 8.42
N ASP A 172 16.04 -6.20 7.21
CA ASP A 172 16.58 -7.51 6.84
C ASP A 172 15.65 -8.67 7.30
N TRP A 173 14.35 -8.41 7.23
CA TRP A 173 13.35 -9.21 7.93
C TRP A 173 12.87 -10.37 7.07
N TRP A 174 13.55 -11.49 7.24
CA TRP A 174 13.01 -12.62 7.99
C TRP A 174 14.23 -13.48 8.34
N PRO A 175 14.65 -13.57 9.61
CA PRO A 175 15.93 -14.17 9.94
C PRO A 175 15.83 -15.69 9.89
N ALA A 176 16.05 -16.24 8.68
CA ALA A 176 16.06 -17.67 8.38
C ALA A 176 17.16 -17.96 7.36
N GLU A 177 17.81 -19.12 7.48
CA GLU A 177 18.91 -19.52 6.60
C GLU A 177 18.38 -20.11 5.29
N THR A 178 17.16 -20.65 5.30
CA THR A 178 16.56 -21.33 4.15
C THR A 178 15.10 -20.94 3.94
N HIS A 179 14.65 -21.00 2.68
CA HIS A 179 13.22 -20.83 2.35
C HIS A 179 12.33 -21.84 3.09
N TYR A 180 12.84 -23.04 3.39
CA TYR A 180 12.07 -24.03 4.14
C TYR A 180 11.92 -23.63 5.61
N GLU A 181 12.98 -23.10 6.23
CA GLU A 181 12.89 -22.52 7.57
C GLU A 181 11.90 -21.35 7.60
N MET A 182 11.85 -20.50 6.57
CA MET A 182 10.81 -19.46 6.45
C MET A 182 9.39 -20.05 6.41
N MET A 183 9.17 -21.13 5.65
CA MET A 183 7.88 -21.84 5.61
C MET A 183 7.47 -22.39 6.98
N VAL A 184 8.41 -23.06 7.68
CA VAL A 184 8.19 -23.59 9.03
C VAL A 184 7.92 -22.45 10.01
N GLY A 185 8.72 -21.39 9.95
CA GLY A 185 8.58 -20.18 10.74
C GLY A 185 7.18 -19.56 10.61
N ALA A 186 6.64 -19.44 9.41
CA ALA A 186 5.31 -18.90 9.16
C ALA A 186 4.17 -19.72 9.81
N VAL A 187 4.35 -21.03 9.97
CA VAL A 187 3.43 -21.88 10.74
C VAL A 187 3.66 -21.69 12.24
N LEU A 188 4.92 -21.62 12.65
CA LEU A 188 5.29 -21.50 14.06
C LEU A 188 4.89 -20.15 14.66
N THR A 189 4.89 -19.04 13.91
CA THR A 189 4.50 -17.70 14.38
C THR A 189 3.01 -17.58 14.73
N GLN A 190 2.16 -18.51 14.29
CA GLN A 190 0.74 -18.51 14.62
C GLN A 190 0.52 -18.51 16.14
N ASN A 191 -0.14 -17.47 16.65
CA ASN A 191 -0.46 -17.28 18.07
C ASN A 191 0.74 -17.43 19.01
N THR A 192 1.92 -16.95 18.63
CA THR A 192 3.12 -16.97 19.48
C THR A 192 4.02 -15.76 19.25
N THR A 193 5.05 -15.63 20.06
CA THR A 193 6.07 -14.58 19.91
C THR A 193 7.24 -15.09 19.08
N TRP A 194 7.94 -14.18 18.39
CA TRP A 194 9.15 -14.55 17.62
C TRP A 194 10.21 -15.23 18.49
N THR A 195 10.39 -14.77 19.74
CA THR A 195 11.31 -15.39 20.72
C THR A 195 11.01 -16.87 20.94
N ASN A 196 9.74 -17.27 20.98
CA ASN A 196 9.33 -18.66 21.14
C ASN A 196 9.49 -19.47 19.85
N VAL A 197 9.34 -18.84 18.68
CA VAL A 197 9.67 -19.45 17.39
C VAL A 197 11.16 -19.77 17.30
N VAL A 198 12.03 -18.81 17.64
CA VAL A 198 13.49 -19.02 17.65
C VAL A 198 13.88 -20.18 18.57
N LYS A 199 13.30 -20.26 19.78
CA LYS A 199 13.52 -21.41 20.69
C LYS A 199 13.11 -22.75 20.06
N ALA A 200 11.97 -22.78 19.38
CA ALA A 200 11.50 -23.99 18.70
C ALA A 200 12.39 -24.38 17.50
N LEU A 201 12.87 -23.42 16.72
CA LEU A 201 13.79 -23.66 15.61
C LEU A 201 15.16 -24.14 16.10
N ASN A 202 15.68 -23.56 17.18
CA ASN A 202 16.95 -23.98 17.77
C ASN A 202 16.93 -25.44 18.27
N ASN A 203 15.77 -25.98 18.66
CA ASN A 203 15.66 -27.38 19.08
C ASN A 203 15.93 -28.39 17.94
N PHE A 204 15.95 -27.95 16.68
CA PHE A 204 16.41 -28.78 15.55
C PHE A 204 17.94 -28.84 15.42
N ASN A 205 18.70 -28.02 16.18
CA ASN A 205 20.17 -27.96 16.16
C ASN A 205 20.76 -27.81 14.75
N GLY A 206 20.14 -26.97 13.91
CA GLY A 206 20.53 -26.76 12.51
C GLY A 206 20.10 -27.87 11.52
N GLY A 207 19.48 -28.95 12.01
CA GLY A 207 19.04 -30.08 11.19
C GLY A 207 17.66 -29.93 10.54
N LEU A 208 17.05 -28.74 10.58
CA LEU A 208 15.69 -28.54 10.05
C LEU A 208 15.68 -28.75 8.52
N SER A 209 14.98 -29.79 8.07
CA SER A 209 14.84 -30.08 6.64
C SER A 209 13.50 -30.77 6.33
N PRO A 210 13.03 -30.74 5.07
CA PRO A 210 11.81 -31.43 4.68
C PRO A 210 11.84 -32.94 4.94
N ASN A 211 13.01 -33.57 4.80
CA ASN A 211 13.18 -35.01 5.07
C ASN A 211 13.05 -35.32 6.57
N VAL A 212 13.66 -34.51 7.43
CA VAL A 212 13.51 -34.64 8.89
C VAL A 212 12.04 -34.51 9.29
N ILE A 213 11.34 -33.48 8.79
CA ILE A 213 9.90 -33.30 9.07
C ILE A 213 9.06 -34.43 8.48
N LYS A 214 9.47 -35.06 7.38
CA LYS A 214 8.76 -36.23 6.80
C LYS A 214 8.87 -37.45 7.71
N GLU A 215 10.05 -37.74 8.23
CA GLU A 215 10.37 -38.98 8.95
C GLU A 215 9.97 -38.96 10.43
N ILE A 216 10.23 -37.84 11.13
CA ILE A 216 9.96 -37.73 12.58
C ILE A 216 8.49 -37.99 12.93
N SER A 217 8.16 -38.64 14.04
CA SER A 217 6.73 -38.80 14.38
C SER A 217 6.08 -37.44 14.69
N THR A 218 4.76 -37.32 14.50
CA THR A 218 4.04 -36.08 14.84
C THR A 218 4.18 -35.73 16.32
N THR A 219 4.24 -36.73 17.20
CA THR A 219 4.40 -36.54 18.65
C THR A 219 5.79 -35.99 19.00
N GLU A 220 6.86 -36.57 18.44
CA GLU A 220 8.22 -36.06 18.65
C GLU A 220 8.39 -34.66 18.07
N LEU A 221 7.85 -34.40 16.87
CA LEU A 221 7.85 -33.05 16.29
C LEU A 221 7.16 -32.05 17.20
N ALA A 222 6.03 -32.43 17.79
CA ALA A 222 5.28 -31.60 18.73
C ALA A 222 6.13 -31.25 19.97
N GLU A 223 6.91 -32.18 20.49
CA GLU A 223 7.84 -31.92 21.60
C GLU A 223 9.00 -31.00 21.21
N ILE A 224 9.58 -31.17 20.01
CA ILE A 224 10.63 -30.28 19.50
C ILE A 224 10.13 -28.83 19.40
N ILE A 225 8.93 -28.63 18.84
CA ILE A 225 8.38 -27.28 18.63
C ILE A 225 7.56 -26.75 19.82
N ARG A 226 7.56 -27.47 20.95
CA ARG A 226 6.79 -27.13 22.16
C ARG A 226 6.89 -25.66 22.60
N PRO A 227 8.07 -24.99 22.56
CA PRO A 227 8.16 -23.59 22.93
C PRO A 227 7.23 -22.65 22.16
N SER A 228 6.85 -23.01 20.93
CA SER A 228 5.99 -22.20 20.08
C SER A 228 4.51 -22.17 20.51
N GLY A 229 4.07 -23.03 21.45
CA GLY A 229 2.68 -23.13 21.90
C GLY A 229 1.73 -23.70 20.83
N TYR A 230 0.59 -24.28 21.25
CA TYR A 230 -0.32 -25.05 20.37
C TYR A 230 0.43 -26.10 19.53
N PHE A 231 1.48 -26.68 20.11
CA PHE A 231 2.50 -27.44 19.41
C PHE A 231 1.97 -28.73 18.78
N ASN A 232 0.98 -29.38 19.40
CA ASN A 232 0.29 -30.53 18.79
C ASN A 232 -0.37 -30.16 17.46
N GLN A 233 -1.13 -29.06 17.42
CA GLN A 233 -1.76 -28.59 16.19
C GLN A 233 -0.71 -28.11 15.18
N LYS A 234 0.35 -27.44 15.63
CA LYS A 234 1.43 -27.00 14.74
C LYS A 234 2.20 -28.16 14.13
N ALA A 235 2.44 -29.25 14.85
CA ALA A 235 3.09 -30.43 14.32
C ALA A 235 2.27 -31.07 13.18
N ILE A 236 0.94 -31.18 13.36
CA ILE A 236 0.02 -31.64 12.31
C ILE A 236 0.08 -30.71 11.08
N LYS A 237 0.08 -29.39 11.30
CA LYS A 237 0.19 -28.39 10.22
C LYS A 237 1.51 -28.49 9.46
N LEU A 238 2.63 -28.63 10.17
CA LEU A 238 3.95 -28.80 9.56
C LEU A 238 4.02 -30.09 8.75
N LYS A 239 3.44 -31.20 9.24
CA LYS A 239 3.31 -32.44 8.46
C LYS A 239 2.49 -32.24 7.19
N ALA A 240 1.38 -31.52 7.27
CA ALA A 240 0.54 -31.22 6.11
C ALA A 240 1.25 -30.32 5.09
N LEU A 241 1.92 -29.26 5.55
CA LEU A 241 2.73 -28.37 4.71
C LEU A 241 3.91 -29.11 4.06
N ASN A 242 4.55 -30.02 4.80
CA ASN A 242 5.62 -30.83 4.25
C ASN A 242 5.13 -31.77 3.16
N LYS A 243 3.97 -32.41 3.36
CA LYS A 243 3.32 -33.24 2.33
C LYS A 243 2.93 -32.43 1.09
N TRP A 244 2.52 -31.17 1.27
CA TRP A 244 2.30 -30.25 0.17
C TRP A 244 3.60 -29.98 -0.60
N TYR A 245 4.70 -29.67 0.09
CA TYR A 245 5.99 -29.35 -0.53
C TYR A 245 6.64 -30.57 -1.21
N GLU A 246 6.35 -31.77 -0.71
CA GLU A 246 6.78 -33.04 -1.30
C GLU A 246 6.27 -33.22 -2.74
N ARG A 247 5.09 -32.66 -3.09
CA ARG A 247 4.57 -32.70 -4.48
C ARG A 247 5.48 -31.97 -5.47
N TYR A 248 6.30 -31.06 -4.97
CA TYR A 248 7.32 -30.33 -5.72
C TYR A 248 8.71 -30.94 -5.54
N ASN A 249 8.81 -32.16 -5.01
CA ASN A 249 10.07 -32.82 -4.65
C ASN A 249 10.95 -31.95 -3.75
N PHE A 250 10.34 -31.19 -2.84
CA PHE A 250 11.04 -30.24 -1.96
C PHE A 250 11.93 -29.22 -2.71
N ASN A 251 11.54 -28.85 -3.93
CA ASN A 251 12.27 -27.90 -4.76
C ASN A 251 11.51 -26.56 -4.85
N ILE A 252 12.11 -25.51 -4.29
CA ILE A 252 11.52 -24.17 -4.24
C ILE A 252 11.37 -23.54 -5.63
N GLU A 253 12.25 -23.85 -6.58
CA GLU A 253 12.18 -23.31 -7.94
C GLU A 253 10.95 -23.84 -8.69
N LYS A 254 10.56 -25.09 -8.43
CA LYS A 254 9.30 -25.63 -8.97
C LYS A 254 8.10 -24.89 -8.40
N VAL A 255 8.10 -24.56 -7.11
CA VAL A 255 7.04 -23.75 -6.49
C VAL A 255 7.01 -22.34 -7.10
N ARG A 256 8.18 -21.73 -7.29
CA ARG A 256 8.34 -20.39 -7.89
C ARG A 256 7.82 -20.30 -9.32
N SER A 257 7.96 -21.37 -10.10
CA SER A 257 7.47 -21.41 -11.49
C SER A 257 5.96 -21.40 -11.64
N ILE A 258 5.19 -21.72 -10.59
CA ILE A 258 3.73 -21.69 -10.64
C ILE A 258 3.24 -20.25 -10.54
N ASP A 259 2.16 -19.92 -11.26
CA ASP A 259 1.49 -18.64 -11.12
C ASP A 259 1.13 -18.35 -9.65
N GLY A 260 1.23 -17.08 -9.24
CA GLY A 260 1.06 -16.69 -7.85
C GLY A 260 -0.34 -16.97 -7.32
N ASP A 261 -1.38 -16.73 -8.11
CA ASP A 261 -2.75 -16.89 -7.65
C ASP A 261 -3.10 -18.37 -7.54
N ILE A 262 -2.65 -19.18 -8.51
CA ILE A 262 -2.77 -20.65 -8.44
C ILE A 262 -2.05 -21.18 -7.19
N MET A 263 -0.80 -20.74 -6.97
CA MET A 263 0.01 -21.18 -5.83
C MET A 263 -0.62 -20.79 -4.49
N ARG A 264 -1.15 -19.57 -4.38
CA ARG A 264 -1.85 -19.11 -3.18
C ARG A 264 -3.10 -19.95 -2.91
N GLN A 265 -3.92 -20.22 -3.93
CA GLN A 265 -5.11 -21.07 -3.76
C GLN A 265 -4.72 -22.48 -3.30
N GLU A 266 -3.65 -23.02 -3.85
CA GLU A 266 -3.13 -24.32 -3.44
C GLU A 266 -2.67 -24.34 -1.98
N LEU A 267 -1.89 -23.34 -1.54
CA LEU A 267 -1.48 -23.21 -0.13
C LEU A 267 -2.68 -23.14 0.82
N LEU A 268 -3.75 -22.46 0.43
CA LEU A 268 -4.98 -22.36 1.23
C LEU A 268 -5.73 -23.70 1.38
N THR A 269 -5.43 -24.71 0.55
CA THR A 269 -5.96 -26.07 0.74
C THR A 269 -5.19 -26.88 1.78
N VAL A 270 -4.00 -26.42 2.18
CA VAL A 270 -3.15 -27.12 3.16
C VAL A 270 -3.77 -26.99 4.55
N HIS A 271 -3.93 -28.12 5.24
CA HIS A 271 -4.55 -28.16 6.56
C HIS A 271 -3.87 -27.19 7.55
N GLY A 272 -4.65 -26.20 8.00
CA GLY A 272 -4.23 -25.21 8.99
C GLY A 272 -3.32 -24.09 8.46
N VAL A 273 -3.16 -23.97 7.14
CA VAL A 273 -2.62 -22.78 6.47
C VAL A 273 -3.77 -21.82 6.18
N GLY A 274 -3.83 -20.74 6.96
CA GLY A 274 -4.76 -19.63 6.72
C GLY A 274 -4.18 -18.58 5.77
N ARG A 275 -4.98 -17.56 5.44
CA ARG A 275 -4.58 -16.46 4.52
C ARG A 275 -3.28 -15.76 4.95
N GLU A 276 -3.14 -15.42 6.22
CA GLU A 276 -1.93 -14.77 6.76
C GLU A 276 -0.68 -15.64 6.59
N THR A 277 -0.79 -16.94 6.90
CA THR A 277 0.32 -17.89 6.74
C THR A 277 0.63 -18.15 5.26
N ALA A 278 -0.38 -18.27 4.41
CA ALA A 278 -0.19 -18.41 2.97
C ALA A 278 0.55 -17.19 2.39
N ASP A 279 0.11 -15.97 2.72
CA ASP A 279 0.73 -14.75 2.18
C ASP A 279 2.15 -14.53 2.76
N SER A 280 2.39 -14.93 4.01
CA SER A 280 3.75 -14.97 4.59
C SER A 280 4.66 -15.93 3.82
N ILE A 281 4.18 -17.15 3.50
CA ILE A 281 4.93 -18.12 2.69
C ILE A 281 5.18 -17.58 1.29
N MET A 282 4.15 -17.00 0.65
CA MET A 282 4.25 -16.44 -0.70
C MET A 282 5.31 -15.34 -0.78
N THR A 283 5.31 -14.41 0.17
CA THR A 283 6.23 -13.27 0.17
C THR A 283 7.62 -13.65 0.63
N TYR A 284 7.76 -14.32 1.78
CA TYR A 284 9.08 -14.57 2.36
C TYR A 284 9.79 -15.78 1.76
N ALA A 285 9.09 -16.91 1.58
CA ALA A 285 9.72 -18.15 1.12
C ALA A 285 9.69 -18.29 -0.41
N VAL A 286 8.52 -18.07 -1.03
CA VAL A 286 8.35 -18.26 -2.47
C VAL A 286 8.92 -17.07 -3.25
N GLY A 287 8.84 -15.85 -2.72
CA GLY A 287 9.32 -14.64 -3.42
C GLY A 287 8.30 -14.09 -4.41
N LYS A 288 7.01 -14.10 -4.04
CA LYS A 288 5.92 -13.51 -4.82
C LYS A 288 5.23 -12.41 -4.00
N PRO A 289 4.93 -11.24 -4.58
CA PRO A 289 4.44 -10.07 -3.84
C PRO A 289 2.98 -10.24 -3.43
N TYR A 290 2.75 -10.79 -2.23
CA TYR A 290 1.45 -10.91 -1.57
C TYR A 290 1.48 -10.22 -0.21
N PHE A 291 0.75 -9.11 -0.05
CA PHE A 291 0.86 -8.33 1.17
C PHE A 291 0.25 -9.06 2.37
N ILE A 292 0.96 -9.09 3.50
CA ILE A 292 0.55 -9.82 4.70
C ILE A 292 -0.34 -8.94 5.58
N ILE A 293 -1.54 -9.44 5.89
CA ILE A 293 -2.49 -8.76 6.79
C ILE A 293 -2.57 -9.49 8.13
N ASP A 294 -1.68 -9.13 9.04
CA ASP A 294 -1.70 -9.63 10.40
C ASP A 294 -2.35 -8.63 11.38
N THR A 295 -2.26 -8.95 12.68
CA THR A 295 -2.77 -8.06 13.73
C THR A 295 -1.97 -6.77 13.90
N TYR A 296 -0.73 -6.69 13.43
CA TYR A 296 0.11 -5.50 13.43
C TYR A 296 -0.29 -4.54 12.32
N THR A 297 -0.40 -5.04 11.08
CA THR A 297 -0.89 -4.30 9.91
C THR A 297 -2.25 -3.68 10.19
N ARG A 298 -3.22 -4.50 10.63
CA ARG A 298 -4.57 -4.01 10.94
C ARG A 298 -4.57 -2.93 12.01
N ARG A 299 -3.85 -3.14 13.11
CA ARG A 299 -3.82 -2.19 14.23
C ARG A 299 -3.16 -0.87 13.86
N LEU A 300 -2.07 -0.92 13.09
CA LEU A 300 -1.38 0.29 12.64
C LEU A 300 -2.29 1.10 11.73
N PHE A 301 -2.84 0.47 10.69
CA PHE A 301 -3.66 1.15 9.69
C PHE A 301 -4.93 1.79 10.29
N GLN A 302 -5.58 1.09 11.24
CA GLN A 302 -6.71 1.66 11.98
C GLN A 302 -6.32 2.91 12.79
N ARG A 303 -5.11 2.97 13.32
CA ARG A 303 -4.64 4.11 14.13
C ARG A 303 -4.15 5.27 13.29
N VAL A 304 -3.52 4.99 12.15
CA VAL A 304 -3.01 6.00 11.20
C VAL A 304 -4.11 6.54 10.26
N GLY A 305 -5.38 6.20 10.49
CA GLY A 305 -6.53 6.83 9.83
C GLY A 305 -6.87 6.27 8.45
N PHE A 306 -6.57 5.00 8.18
CA PHE A 306 -7.09 4.29 7.00
C PHE A 306 -8.46 3.66 7.29
N ASP A 307 -9.33 3.64 6.28
CA ASP A 307 -10.58 2.91 6.30
C ASP A 307 -10.32 1.42 6.09
N VAL A 308 -9.97 0.71 7.17
CA VAL A 308 -9.52 -0.69 7.11
C VAL A 308 -10.68 -1.65 6.86
N PRO A 309 -10.69 -2.42 5.73
CA PRO A 309 -11.72 -3.40 5.47
C PRO A 309 -11.76 -4.53 6.51
N ALA A 310 -12.96 -5.02 6.82
CA ALA A 310 -13.17 -6.07 7.82
C ALA A 310 -12.60 -7.43 7.35
N ARG A 311 -12.80 -7.78 6.08
CA ARG A 311 -12.32 -9.05 5.51
C ARG A 311 -10.85 -8.94 5.15
N TYR A 312 -10.12 -10.04 5.34
CA TYR A 312 -8.69 -10.13 5.06
C TYR A 312 -8.38 -9.78 3.60
N ASP A 313 -9.05 -10.44 2.64
CA ASP A 313 -8.71 -10.29 1.22
C ASP A 313 -9.06 -8.90 0.69
N ASP A 314 -10.12 -8.26 1.21
CA ASP A 314 -10.47 -6.89 0.84
C ASP A 314 -9.40 -5.90 1.34
N PHE A 315 -8.89 -6.11 2.55
CA PHE A 315 -7.81 -5.25 3.09
C PHE A 315 -6.48 -5.49 2.37
N ARG A 316 -6.14 -6.75 2.05
CA ARG A 316 -4.96 -7.06 1.23
C ARG A 316 -5.05 -6.37 -0.14
N LYS A 317 -6.18 -6.52 -0.83
CA LYS A 317 -6.41 -5.87 -2.13
C LYS A 317 -6.32 -4.36 -2.04
N MET A 318 -6.88 -3.73 -0.99
CA MET A 318 -6.76 -2.28 -0.80
C MET A 318 -5.29 -1.80 -0.79
N ILE A 319 -4.39 -2.55 -0.12
CA ILE A 319 -2.95 -2.23 -0.08
C ILE A 319 -2.28 -2.53 -1.42
N GLU A 320 -2.52 -3.71 -1.99
CA GLU A 320 -1.90 -4.14 -3.25
C GLU A 320 -2.36 -3.33 -4.46
N GLU A 321 -3.60 -2.84 -4.44
CA GLU A 321 -4.10 -1.92 -5.45
C GLU A 321 -3.50 -0.54 -5.26
N ALA A 322 -3.12 -0.12 -4.06
CA ALA A 322 -2.54 1.20 -3.77
C ALA A 322 -1.01 1.25 -3.94
N LEU A 323 -0.31 0.12 -3.84
CA LEU A 323 1.14 0.02 -4.05
C LEU A 323 1.52 -0.65 -5.38
N PRO A 324 2.68 -0.32 -5.96
CA PRO A 324 3.26 -1.14 -7.03
C PRO A 324 3.41 -2.59 -6.60
N LYS A 325 3.18 -3.53 -7.53
CA LYS A 325 3.35 -4.96 -7.27
C LYS A 325 4.84 -5.31 -7.26
N ASP A 326 5.48 -5.05 -6.13
CA ASP A 326 6.92 -5.18 -5.92
C ASP A 326 7.23 -5.99 -4.66
N LEU A 327 8.14 -6.97 -4.79
CA LEU A 327 8.44 -7.90 -3.70
C LEU A 327 9.18 -7.21 -2.55
N TYR A 328 10.15 -6.36 -2.87
CA TYR A 328 10.94 -5.65 -1.87
C TYR A 328 10.03 -4.72 -1.05
N LEU A 329 9.21 -3.91 -1.73
CA LEU A 329 8.28 -3.00 -1.10
C LEU A 329 7.32 -3.72 -0.15
N TYR A 330 6.75 -4.86 -0.54
CA TYR A 330 5.80 -5.59 0.30
C TYR A 330 6.49 -6.24 1.50
N ASN A 331 7.66 -6.83 1.28
CA ASN A 331 8.46 -7.44 2.33
C ASN A 331 8.87 -6.38 3.37
N GLU A 332 9.49 -5.31 2.91
CA GLU A 332 10.09 -4.28 3.75
C GLU A 332 9.01 -3.45 4.46
N LEU A 333 7.93 -3.08 3.78
CA LEU A 333 6.82 -2.39 4.44
C LEU A 333 6.20 -3.27 5.54
N HIS A 334 5.96 -4.55 5.29
CA HIS A 334 5.45 -5.45 6.33
C HIS A 334 6.43 -5.56 7.51
N ALA A 335 7.73 -5.68 7.24
CA ALA A 335 8.77 -5.70 8.26
C ALA A 335 8.78 -4.44 9.13
N LEU A 336 8.76 -3.27 8.49
CA LEU A 336 8.68 -1.96 9.14
C LEU A 336 7.42 -1.81 9.98
N ILE A 337 6.28 -2.33 9.52
CA ILE A 337 5.04 -2.37 10.29
C ILE A 337 5.21 -3.24 11.55
N VAL A 338 5.76 -4.45 11.43
CA VAL A 338 6.04 -5.35 12.55
C VAL A 338 6.97 -4.67 13.55
N LYS A 339 8.06 -4.06 13.09
CA LYS A 339 9.00 -3.29 13.92
C LYS A 339 8.29 -2.16 14.66
N HIS A 340 7.56 -1.32 13.94
CA HIS A 340 6.84 -0.20 14.53
C HIS A 340 5.79 -0.67 15.55
N ALA A 341 5.09 -1.76 15.26
CA ALA A 341 4.03 -2.31 16.11
C ALA A 341 4.54 -3.01 17.37
N THR A 342 5.81 -3.44 17.39
CA THR A 342 6.48 -4.05 18.54
C THR A 342 7.26 -3.05 19.39
N VAL A 343 7.63 -1.89 18.84
CA VAL A 343 8.33 -0.82 19.58
C VAL A 343 7.36 0.24 20.11
N HIS A 344 6.49 0.81 19.25
CA HIS A 344 5.62 1.95 19.61
C HIS A 344 4.13 1.63 19.54
N CYS A 345 3.66 1.08 18.40
CA CYS A 345 2.24 0.84 18.16
C CYS A 345 1.76 -0.47 18.80
N LEU A 346 2.11 -0.69 20.07
CA LEU A 346 1.70 -1.82 20.90
C LEU A 346 0.18 -1.84 21.15
N LYS A 347 -0.37 -2.93 21.70
CA LYS A 347 -1.79 -3.00 22.11
C LYS A 347 -2.17 -1.80 23.00
N LYS A 348 -1.36 -1.53 24.03
CA LYS A 348 -1.33 -0.23 24.73
C LYS A 348 -0.20 0.61 24.12
N PRO A 349 -0.49 1.65 23.33
CA PRO A 349 0.53 2.33 22.53
C PRO A 349 1.51 3.12 23.41
N LYS A 350 2.77 3.20 22.97
CA LYS A 350 3.79 4.12 23.48
C LYS A 350 3.95 5.26 22.48
N CYS A 351 3.10 6.29 22.62
CA CYS A 351 3.05 7.41 21.67
C CYS A 351 4.18 8.41 21.86
N GLU A 352 4.75 8.50 23.06
CA GLU A 352 5.93 9.33 23.31
C GLU A 352 7.12 8.78 22.52
N GLY A 353 7.82 9.66 21.80
CA GLY A 353 8.92 9.30 20.91
C GLY A 353 8.52 8.45 19.69
N CYS A 354 7.22 8.19 19.47
CA CYS A 354 6.75 7.49 18.29
C CYS A 354 6.94 8.39 17.06
N PRO A 355 7.61 7.91 15.99
CA PRO A 355 7.87 8.75 14.83
C PRO A 355 6.56 9.16 14.13
N LEU A 356 5.50 8.34 14.25
CA LEU A 356 4.18 8.61 13.68
C LEU A 356 3.29 9.51 14.58
N ALA A 357 3.75 9.94 15.76
CA ALA A 357 2.92 10.73 16.69
C ALA A 357 3.00 12.26 16.47
N THR A 358 3.95 12.75 15.65
CA THR A 358 4.46 14.14 15.72
C THR A 358 4.22 15.02 14.49
N LEU A 359 3.51 14.57 13.46
CA LEU A 359 3.38 15.33 12.20
C LEU A 359 2.39 16.50 12.22
N LYS A 360 1.97 16.99 13.40
CA LYS A 360 1.11 18.19 13.49
C LYS A 360 1.85 19.50 13.18
N ASP A 361 3.16 19.58 13.43
CA ASP A 361 3.84 20.89 13.48
C ASP A 361 4.77 21.21 12.28
N GLN A 362 5.00 20.26 11.36
CA GLN A 362 5.92 20.49 10.23
C GLN A 362 5.23 20.76 8.88
N LEU A 363 3.92 20.52 8.72
CA LEU A 363 3.28 20.47 7.39
C LEU A 363 1.93 21.24 7.27
N GLY A 364 1.66 22.18 8.18
CA GLY A 364 0.62 23.22 8.04
C GLY A 364 -0.80 22.83 8.49
N ASP A 365 -1.54 23.84 8.95
CA ASP A 365 -2.82 23.80 9.67
C ASP A 365 -4.01 23.30 8.83
N GLY A 366 -4.05 22.00 8.56
CA GLY A 366 -5.26 21.27 8.16
C GLY A 366 -5.34 19.94 8.91
N PRO A 367 -6.44 19.17 8.78
CA PRO A 367 -6.50 17.82 9.34
C PRO A 367 -5.43 16.94 8.67
N THR A 368 -4.26 16.85 9.28
CA THR A 368 -3.23 15.87 9.01
C THR A 368 -3.76 14.52 9.47
N VAL A 369 -4.50 13.81 8.62
CA VAL A 369 -5.10 12.50 8.98
C VAL A 369 -4.04 11.46 9.35
N MET A 370 -2.76 11.73 9.13
CA MET A 370 -2.00 10.67 8.52
C MET A 370 -1.26 9.73 9.47
N PHE A 371 -1.15 9.96 10.79
CA PHE A 371 -0.17 9.16 11.54
C PHE A 371 -0.52 8.65 12.96
N CYS A 372 -1.48 9.20 13.71
CA CYS A 372 -2.13 8.47 14.83
C CYS A 372 -3.30 9.28 15.42
N LEU A 373 -4.56 8.97 15.07
CA LEU A 373 -5.73 9.74 15.53
C LEU A 373 -6.07 9.55 17.03
N LYS A 374 -5.39 8.64 17.75
CA LYS A 374 -5.72 8.27 19.14
C LYS A 374 -5.14 9.18 20.24
N ARG A 375 -4.80 10.44 19.93
CA ARG A 375 -4.50 11.45 20.98
C ARG A 375 -5.72 12.25 21.47
N MET A 376 -6.92 12.02 20.91
CA MET A 376 -8.13 12.76 21.31
C MET A 376 -9.01 12.06 22.36
N ILE A 377 -8.61 10.90 22.89
CA ILE A 377 -9.36 10.22 23.97
C ILE A 377 -8.36 9.52 24.91
N ILE A 378 -7.72 10.27 25.80
CA ILE A 378 -7.25 9.79 27.11
C ILE A 378 -7.62 10.86 28.13
#